data_AF-A0A7R9ZJJ1-F1
#
_entry.id   AF-A0A7R9ZJJ1-F1
#
_cell.length_a   1.000
_cell.length_b   1.000
_cell.length_c   1.000
_cell.angle_alpha   90.00
_cell.angle_beta   90.00
_cell.angle_gamma   90.00
#
_symmetry.space_group_name_H-M   'P 1'
#
loop_
_entity.id
_entity.type
_entity.pdbx_description
1 polymer ?
#
loop_
_entity_poly.entity_id
_entity_poly.type
_entity_poly.pdbx_seq_one_letter_code
_entity_poly.pdbx_strand_id
1 'polypeptide(L)'
;ASKVWFRASELTDRPAAIKALEKKLAKVESLMTKWADEKPQVTDEERSDVLAKVSDARKWIEEQQAAQAEKAPHEDPAFTSNDVPTQTKSIEKLVTKLSKKPKPKPAKKPEEAEKKNATDADADGKASDEEPAAEAKSDADADADAETKEEAEPAKEESTEEVKSAEEEPEEDEL
;
A
#
# COMPACT_ATOMS: atom_id res chain seq x y z
N ALA A 1 -24.73 6.86 6.42
CA ALA A 1 -25.25 7.57 5.24
C ALA A 1 -26.06 6.60 4.39
N SER A 2 -27.13 7.02 3.74
CA SER A 2 -27.84 6.13 2.81
C SER A 2 -26.96 5.83 1.59
N LYS A 3 -27.17 4.67 0.95
CA LYS A 3 -26.38 4.20 -0.18
C LYS A 3 -26.44 5.15 -1.39
N VAL A 4 -27.51 5.94 -1.50
CA VAL A 4 -27.68 6.96 -2.54
C VAL A 4 -26.74 8.15 -2.31
N TRP A 5 -26.68 8.66 -1.07
CA TRP A 5 -25.76 9.76 -0.72
C TRP A 5 -24.29 9.35 -0.89
N PHE A 6 -23.95 8.11 -0.55
CA PHE A 6 -22.61 7.57 -0.75
C PHE A 6 -22.22 7.52 -2.24
N ARG A 7 -23.08 6.97 -3.10
CA ARG A 7 -22.81 6.94 -4.54
C ARG A 7 -22.67 8.34 -5.12
N ALA A 8 -23.52 9.27 -4.67
CA ALA A 8 -23.47 10.67 -5.10
C ALA A 8 -22.12 11.35 -4.73
N SER A 9 -21.61 11.15 -3.51
CA SER A 9 -20.30 11.69 -3.13
C SER A 9 -19.15 11.04 -3.90
N GLU A 10 -19.23 9.74 -4.18
CA GLU A 10 -18.20 9.00 -4.91
C GLU A 10 -18.06 9.43 -6.39
N LEU A 11 -19.03 10.16 -6.96
CA LEU A 11 -18.90 10.76 -8.30
C LEU A 11 -17.87 11.90 -8.31
N THR A 12 -17.69 12.62 -7.20
CA THR A 12 -16.68 13.69 -7.07
C THR A 12 -15.42 13.22 -6.38
N ASP A 13 -15.56 12.36 -5.37
CA ASP A 13 -14.45 12.00 -4.48
C ASP A 13 -13.47 11.05 -5.17
N ARG A 14 -13.95 10.12 -6.01
CA ARG A 14 -13.08 9.21 -6.76
C ARG A 14 -12.20 9.92 -7.79
N PRO A 15 -12.70 10.75 -8.71
CA PRO A 15 -11.83 11.46 -9.64
C PRO A 15 -10.87 12.42 -8.92
N ALA A 16 -11.27 13.00 -7.78
CA ALA A 16 -10.35 13.78 -6.95
C ALA A 16 -9.23 12.91 -6.36
N ALA A 17 -9.56 11.71 -5.84
CA ALA A 17 -8.60 10.76 -5.31
C ALA A 17 -7.62 10.26 -6.38
N ILE A 18 -8.11 9.96 -7.59
CA ILE A 18 -7.26 9.54 -8.73
C ILE A 18 -6.25 10.64 -9.08
N LYS A 19 -6.71 11.89 -9.24
CA LYS A 19 -5.83 13.02 -9.52
C LYS A 19 -4.77 13.21 -8.42
N ALA A 20 -5.16 13.01 -7.16
CA ALA A 20 -4.23 13.08 -6.04
C ALA A 20 -3.20 11.94 -6.08
N LEU A 21 -3.61 10.72 -6.44
CA LEU A 21 -2.73 9.57 -6.65
C LEU A 21 -1.74 9.85 -7.78
N GLU A 22 -2.20 10.22 -8.96
CA GLU A 22 -1.35 10.51 -10.12
C GLU A 22 -0.30 11.59 -9.80
N LYS A 23 -0.72 12.65 -9.11
CA LYS A 23 0.18 13.72 -8.64
C LYS A 23 1.25 13.19 -7.68
N LYS A 24 0.88 12.29 -6.75
CA LYS A 24 1.85 11.65 -5.84
C LYS A 24 2.82 10.77 -6.61
N LEU A 25 2.33 9.93 -7.53
CA LEU A 25 3.16 9.03 -8.34
C LEU A 25 4.17 9.82 -9.19
N ALA A 26 3.73 10.87 -9.88
CA ALA A 26 4.61 11.75 -10.65
C ALA A 26 5.67 12.43 -9.77
N LYS A 27 5.30 12.84 -8.54
CA LYS A 27 6.25 13.40 -7.58
C LYS A 27 7.30 12.37 -7.16
N VAL A 28 6.90 11.12 -6.93
CA VAL A 28 7.83 10.03 -6.58
C VAL A 28 8.79 9.75 -7.72
N GLU A 29 8.31 9.65 -8.96
CA GLU A 29 9.18 9.46 -10.14
C GLU A 29 10.20 10.58 -10.27
N SER A 30 9.75 11.84 -10.20
CA SER A 30 10.63 13.00 -10.25
C SER A 30 11.66 13.02 -9.11
N LEU A 31 11.32 12.45 -7.95
CA LEU A 31 12.21 12.34 -6.81
C LEU A 31 13.22 11.19 -7.00
N MET A 32 12.82 10.06 -7.59
CA MET A 32 13.74 8.97 -7.95
C MET A 32 14.78 9.45 -8.97
N THR A 33 14.38 10.24 -9.97
CA THR A 33 15.32 10.83 -10.93
C THR A 33 16.34 11.74 -10.25
N LYS A 34 15.89 12.64 -9.35
CA LYS A 34 16.80 13.54 -8.61
C LYS A 34 17.78 12.80 -7.69
N TRP A 35 17.35 11.67 -7.12
CA TRP A 35 18.19 10.89 -6.23
C TRP A 35 19.35 10.17 -6.93
N ALA A 36 19.33 10.07 -8.26
CA ALA A 36 20.49 9.63 -9.03
C ALA A 36 21.73 10.48 -8.72
N ASP A 37 21.54 11.80 -8.59
CA ASP A 37 22.62 12.75 -8.34
C ASP A 37 22.75 13.14 -6.85
N GLU A 38 21.63 13.36 -6.16
CA GLU A 38 21.63 13.90 -4.78
C GLU A 38 21.97 12.85 -3.71
N LYS A 39 21.74 11.56 -3.99
CA LYS A 39 21.86 10.47 -3.01
C LYS A 39 22.58 9.26 -3.62
N PRO A 40 23.91 9.32 -3.79
CA PRO A 40 24.70 8.20 -4.33
C PRO A 40 24.63 6.93 -3.47
N GLN A 41 24.19 7.03 -2.21
CA GLN A 41 23.93 5.86 -1.35
C GLN A 41 22.67 5.07 -1.69
N VAL A 42 21.77 5.63 -2.50
CA VAL A 42 20.58 4.94 -3.01
C VAL A 42 20.96 4.33 -4.36
N THR A 43 20.98 3.00 -4.44
CA THR A 43 21.39 2.30 -5.66
C THR A 43 20.33 2.43 -6.75
N ASP A 44 20.73 2.14 -8.00
CA ASP A 44 19.78 2.13 -9.11
C ASP A 44 18.69 1.06 -8.93
N GLU A 45 19.05 -0.11 -8.38
CA GLU A 45 18.11 -1.17 -8.03
C GLU A 45 17.07 -0.70 -7.00
N GLU A 46 17.50 0.02 -5.96
CA GLU A 46 16.58 0.58 -4.96
C GLU A 46 15.61 1.61 -5.56
N ARG A 47 16.06 2.41 -6.53
CA ARG A 47 15.19 3.34 -7.27
C ARG A 47 14.23 2.59 -8.19
N SER A 48 14.73 1.57 -8.89
CA SER A 48 13.95 0.72 -9.79
C SER A 48 12.82 0.00 -9.06
N ASP A 49 13.06 -0.52 -7.85
CA ASP A 49 12.01 -1.12 -7.01
C ASP A 49 10.87 -0.13 -6.66
N VAL A 50 11.21 1.13 -6.41
CA VAL A 50 10.21 2.18 -6.17
C VAL A 50 9.43 2.49 -7.46
N LEU A 51 10.11 2.59 -8.60
CA LEU A 51 9.48 2.83 -9.90
C LEU A 51 8.57 1.67 -10.33
N ALA A 52 8.96 0.42 -10.05
CA ALA A 52 8.12 -0.75 -10.28
C ALA A 52 6.81 -0.65 -9.51
N LYS A 53 6.85 -0.31 -8.21
CA LYS A 53 5.64 -0.11 -7.41
C LYS A 53 4.79 1.08 -7.86
N VAL A 54 5.42 2.13 -8.40
CA VAL A 54 4.69 3.23 -9.03
C VAL A 54 3.93 2.73 -10.26
N SER A 55 4.56 1.90 -11.08
CA SER A 55 3.90 1.25 -12.23
C SER A 55 2.75 0.35 -11.80
N ASP A 56 2.92 -0.44 -10.74
CA ASP A 56 1.87 -1.30 -10.21
C ASP A 56 0.67 -0.48 -9.72
N ALA A 57 0.91 0.64 -9.04
CA ALA A 57 -0.15 1.54 -8.58
C ALA A 57 -0.89 2.21 -9.75
N ARG A 58 -0.20 2.53 -10.85
CA ARG A 58 -0.84 3.03 -12.09
C ARG A 58 -1.70 1.96 -12.74
N LYS A 59 -1.17 0.75 -12.88
CA LYS A 59 -1.90 -0.36 -13.47
C LYS A 59 -3.16 -0.68 -12.66
N TRP A 60 -3.06 -0.70 -11.33
CA TRP A 60 -4.22 -0.88 -10.46
C TRP A 60 -5.30 0.17 -10.73
N ILE A 61 -4.95 1.46 -10.85
CA ILE A 61 -5.99 2.48 -11.07
C ILE A 61 -6.59 2.39 -12.47
N GLU A 62 -5.84 1.97 -13.48
CA GLU A 62 -6.37 1.70 -14.83
C GLU A 62 -7.36 0.53 -14.81
N GLU A 63 -7.01 -0.58 -14.16
CA GLU A 63 -7.88 -1.75 -13.99
C GLU A 63 -9.16 -1.41 -13.22
N GLN A 64 -9.03 -0.65 -12.12
CA GLN A 64 -10.19 -0.22 -11.33
C GLN A 64 -11.10 0.75 -12.07
N GLN A 65 -10.54 1.65 -12.90
CA GLN A 65 -11.34 2.53 -13.75
C GLN A 65 -12.08 1.77 -14.85
N ALA A 66 -11.43 0.78 -15.47
CA ALA A 66 -12.08 -0.10 -16.45
C ALA A 66 -13.23 -0.88 -15.80
N ALA A 67 -12.98 -1.53 -14.66
CA ALA A 67 -14.01 -2.25 -13.90
C ALA A 67 -15.15 -1.32 -13.45
N GLN A 68 -14.86 -0.06 -13.13
CA GLN A 68 -15.88 0.91 -12.77
C GLN A 68 -16.73 1.37 -13.97
N ALA A 69 -16.15 1.43 -15.17
CA ALA A 69 -16.86 1.84 -16.37
C ALA A 69 -17.90 0.80 -16.83
N GLU A 70 -17.70 -0.47 -16.47
CA GLU A 70 -18.63 -1.57 -16.76
C GLU A 70 -19.85 -1.60 -15.82
N LYS A 71 -19.80 -0.87 -14.71
CA LYS A 71 -20.86 -0.90 -13.69
C LYS A 71 -21.95 0.13 -13.93
N ALA A 72 -23.20 -0.27 -13.69
CA ALA A 72 -24.33 0.63 -13.77
C ALA A 72 -24.37 1.62 -12.58
N PRO A 73 -25.01 2.81 -12.72
CA PRO A 73 -25.01 3.85 -11.68
C PRO A 73 -25.63 3.44 -10.34
N HIS A 74 -26.51 2.43 -10.35
CA HIS A 74 -27.21 1.92 -9.17
C HIS A 74 -26.48 0.74 -8.51
N GLU A 75 -25.49 0.16 -9.19
CA GLU A 75 -24.68 -0.94 -8.65
C GLU A 75 -23.68 -0.43 -7.60
N ASP A 76 -23.06 -1.37 -6.91
CA ASP A 76 -21.95 -1.06 -6.00
C ASP A 76 -20.69 -0.74 -6.79
N PRO A 77 -19.92 0.32 -6.44
CA PRO A 77 -18.74 0.70 -7.20
C PRO A 77 -17.67 -0.41 -7.21
N ALA A 78 -16.80 -0.43 -8.23
CA ALA A 78 -15.67 -1.36 -8.30
C ALA A 78 -14.61 -1.06 -7.22
N PHE A 79 -14.41 0.23 -6.94
CA PHE A 79 -13.53 0.75 -5.91
C PHE A 79 -14.07 2.09 -5.40
N THR A 80 -13.60 2.49 -4.23
CA THR A 80 -13.99 3.73 -3.57
C THR A 80 -12.84 4.73 -3.50
N SER A 81 -13.16 5.99 -3.24
CA SER A 81 -12.18 7.06 -3.02
C SER A 81 -11.20 6.74 -1.87
N ASN A 82 -11.63 5.95 -0.88
CA ASN A 82 -10.81 5.54 0.26
C ASN A 82 -9.79 4.45 -0.07
N ASP A 83 -10.00 3.67 -1.14
CA ASP A 83 -9.07 2.62 -1.56
C ASP A 83 -7.82 3.21 -2.22
N VAL A 84 -8.00 4.30 -2.98
CA VAL A 84 -6.94 4.99 -3.73
C VAL A 84 -5.71 5.38 -2.89
N PRO A 85 -5.83 6.04 -1.72
CA PRO A 85 -4.65 6.40 -0.91
C PRO A 85 -3.93 5.19 -0.31
N THR A 86 -4.54 4.00 -0.29
CA THR A 86 -3.87 2.80 0.23
C THR A 86 -2.77 2.30 -0.71
N GLN A 87 -2.89 2.57 -2.01
CA GLN A 87 -1.95 2.14 -3.04
C GLN A 87 -0.58 2.81 -2.91
N THR A 88 -0.50 4.01 -2.31
CA THR A 88 0.78 4.70 -2.13
C THR A 88 1.52 4.33 -0.85
N LYS A 89 0.90 3.58 0.07
CA LYS A 89 1.48 3.31 1.40
C LYS A 89 2.81 2.55 1.32
N SER A 90 2.91 1.57 0.44
CA SER A 90 4.15 0.78 0.23
C SER A 90 5.26 1.65 -0.37
N ILE A 91 4.91 2.46 -1.37
CA ILE A 91 5.80 3.43 -2.02
C ILE A 91 6.34 4.43 -0.99
N GLU A 92 5.46 5.05 -0.20
CA GLU A 92 5.82 6.03 0.82
C GLU A 92 6.76 5.44 1.88
N LYS A 93 6.54 4.19 2.30
CA LYS A 93 7.44 3.48 3.23
C LYS A 93 8.84 3.30 2.65
N LEU A 94 8.95 2.86 1.40
CA LEU A 94 10.23 2.65 0.73
C LEU A 94 10.97 3.97 0.51
N VAL A 95 10.28 4.98 0.00
CA VAL A 95 10.85 6.33 -0.16
C VAL A 95 11.33 6.86 1.19
N THR A 96 10.57 6.68 2.27
CA THR A 96 11.00 7.12 3.61
C THR A 96 12.23 6.36 4.10
N LYS A 97 12.29 5.04 3.87
CA LYS A 97 13.44 4.20 4.24
C LYS A 97 14.71 4.63 3.48
N LEU A 98 14.61 4.79 2.17
CA LEU A 98 15.72 5.21 1.31
C LEU A 98 16.16 6.65 1.61
N SER A 99 15.22 7.54 1.92
CA SER A 99 15.55 8.94 2.25
C SER A 99 16.41 9.04 3.51
N LYS A 100 16.18 8.15 4.49
CA LYS A 100 16.91 8.08 5.76
C LYS A 100 18.24 7.34 5.68
N LYS A 101 18.59 6.77 4.51
CA LYS A 101 19.84 6.01 4.34
C LYS A 101 21.03 6.96 4.54
N PRO A 102 21.94 6.65 5.50
CA PRO A 102 23.05 7.53 5.83
C PRO A 102 24.00 7.68 4.63
N LYS A 103 24.57 8.88 4.47
CA LYS A 103 25.61 9.12 3.48
C LYS A 103 26.83 8.24 3.81
N PRO A 104 27.54 7.69 2.81
CA PRO A 104 28.76 6.93 3.05
C PRO A 104 29.73 7.78 3.84
N LYS A 105 30.34 7.20 4.89
CA LYS A 105 31.37 7.90 5.67
C LYS A 105 32.53 8.23 4.73
N PRO A 106 33.08 9.46 4.76
CA PRO A 106 34.27 9.77 3.98
C PRO A 106 35.38 8.79 4.36
N ALA A 107 36.07 8.24 3.36
CA ALA A 107 37.17 7.32 3.58
C ALA A 107 38.20 8.01 4.49
N LYS A 108 38.52 7.37 5.62
CA LYS A 108 39.66 7.80 6.43
C LYS A 108 40.89 7.68 5.53
N LYS A 109 41.55 8.80 5.30
CA LYS A 109 42.87 8.85 4.65
C LYS A 109 43.78 7.89 5.43
N PRO A 110 44.51 6.97 4.79
CA PRO A 110 45.42 6.08 5.51
C PRO A 110 46.43 6.95 6.28
N GLU A 111 46.32 6.98 7.61
CA GLU A 111 47.43 7.37 8.45
C GLU A 111 48.52 6.32 8.24
N GLU A 112 49.65 6.79 7.71
CA GLU A 112 50.90 6.06 7.66
C GLU A 112 51.31 5.75 9.11
N ALA A 113 50.87 4.59 9.62
CA ALA A 113 51.32 4.09 10.91
C ALA A 113 52.72 3.49 10.72
N GLU A 114 53.72 4.29 11.02
CA GLU A 114 55.09 3.86 11.24
C GLU A 114 55.14 2.65 12.19
N LYS A 115 55.93 1.67 11.79
CA LYS A 115 56.28 0.47 12.55
C LYS A 115 56.93 0.86 13.88
N LYS A 116 56.37 0.45 15.03
CA LYS A 116 57.14 0.27 16.28
C LYS A 116 56.65 -0.95 17.08
N ASN A 117 57.40 -2.03 16.87
CA ASN A 117 57.93 -3.06 17.77
C ASN A 117 57.07 -3.79 18.83
N ALA A 118 57.41 -5.07 18.96
CA ALA A 118 56.85 -6.11 19.82
C ALA A 118 57.40 -6.12 21.26
N THR A 119 56.68 -6.83 22.15
CA THR A 119 57.08 -7.66 23.32
C THR A 119 55.81 -7.85 24.18
N ASP A 120 55.10 -8.97 24.09
CA ASP A 120 55.29 -10.27 24.80
C ASP A 120 54.92 -10.24 26.29
N ALA A 121 53.89 -11.01 26.67
CA ALA A 121 53.87 -11.86 27.88
C ALA A 121 52.57 -12.69 27.94
N ASP A 122 52.74 -13.97 27.66
CA ASP A 122 51.89 -15.13 27.92
C ASP A 122 51.26 -15.18 29.32
N ALA A 123 50.04 -15.72 29.42
CA ALA A 123 49.57 -16.47 30.59
C ALA A 123 48.50 -17.49 30.17
N ASP A 124 48.97 -18.70 29.94
CA ASP A 124 48.24 -19.96 29.78
C ASP A 124 47.38 -20.29 31.03
N GLY A 125 46.18 -20.83 30.80
CA GLY A 125 45.21 -21.19 31.84
C GLY A 125 44.15 -22.15 31.30
N LYS A 126 44.59 -23.38 31.04
CA LYS A 126 43.92 -24.55 30.48
C LYS A 126 42.78 -25.16 31.33
N ALA A 127 41.84 -25.83 30.63
CA ALA A 127 40.91 -26.91 31.05
C ALA A 127 39.72 -26.51 31.95
N SER A 128 38.53 -27.12 31.91
CA SER A 128 37.95 -28.33 31.27
C SER A 128 36.42 -28.13 31.34
N ASP A 129 35.67 -28.44 30.29
CA ASP A 129 34.74 -29.59 30.21
C ASP A 129 33.44 -29.45 31.03
N GLU A 130 32.30 -29.63 30.34
CA GLU A 130 31.17 -30.48 30.73
C GLU A 130 29.83 -29.88 30.22
N GLU A 131 29.33 -30.47 29.13
CA GLU A 131 27.89 -30.53 28.83
C GLU A 131 27.30 -31.63 29.74
N PRO A 132 26.05 -31.51 30.22
CA PRO A 132 25.02 -32.27 29.50
C PRO A 132 23.63 -31.62 29.45
N ALA A 133 22.88 -32.06 28.46
CA ALA A 133 21.45 -31.90 28.26
C ALA A 133 20.58 -32.46 29.40
N ALA A 134 19.39 -31.87 29.61
CA ALA A 134 18.13 -32.61 29.80
C ALA A 134 16.90 -31.69 29.75
N GLU A 135 15.80 -32.30 29.28
CA GLU A 135 14.50 -31.76 28.88
C GLU A 135 13.56 -31.37 30.04
N ALA A 136 12.50 -30.58 29.76
CA ALA A 136 11.09 -31.05 29.79
C ALA A 136 10.02 -29.94 29.77
N LYS A 137 9.16 -30.02 28.74
CA LYS A 137 7.69 -29.83 28.62
C LYS A 137 6.86 -29.01 29.64
N SER A 138 6.00 -28.16 29.09
CA SER A 138 4.57 -27.91 29.42
C SER A 138 4.05 -26.80 28.49
N ASP A 139 2.80 -26.66 28.07
CA ASP A 139 1.63 -27.53 27.91
C ASP A 139 0.73 -26.80 26.90
N ALA A 140 -0.30 -27.47 26.38
CA ALA A 140 -1.23 -26.94 25.40
C ALA A 140 -2.24 -25.98 26.06
N ASP A 141 -2.83 -25.07 25.27
CA ASP A 141 -4.26 -24.81 25.42
C ASP A 141 -4.84 -24.25 24.11
N ALA A 142 -5.91 -24.90 23.67
CA ALA A 142 -6.73 -24.54 22.53
C ALA A 142 -7.98 -23.86 23.08
N ASP A 143 -8.42 -22.76 22.48
CA ASP A 143 -9.78 -22.29 22.69
C ASP A 143 -10.35 -21.76 21.38
N ALA A 144 -11.39 -22.48 20.95
CA ALA A 144 -12.29 -22.11 19.88
C ALA A 144 -13.54 -21.56 20.56
N ASP A 145 -13.98 -20.36 20.19
CA ASP A 145 -15.31 -19.90 20.56
C ASP A 145 -16.07 -19.37 19.35
N ALA A 146 -17.30 -19.85 19.28
CA ALA A 146 -18.26 -19.69 18.21
C ALA A 146 -19.16 -18.48 18.51
N GLU A 147 -19.54 -17.73 17.48
CA GLU A 147 -20.72 -16.87 17.61
C GLU A 147 -21.72 -17.11 16.48
N THR A 148 -22.90 -17.49 16.94
CA THR A 148 -24.16 -17.63 16.21
C THR A 148 -24.99 -16.40 16.56
N LYS A 149 -25.52 -15.65 15.59
CA LYS A 149 -26.83 -15.02 15.83
C LYS A 149 -27.60 -14.65 14.56
N GLU A 150 -28.74 -15.31 14.52
CA GLU A 150 -29.98 -15.21 13.77
C GLU A 150 -30.60 -13.79 13.70
N GLU A 151 -31.19 -13.51 12.53
CA GLU A 151 -32.51 -12.89 12.23
C GLU A 151 -33.18 -11.93 13.24
N ALA A 152 -33.75 -10.83 12.71
CA ALA A 152 -35.21 -10.55 12.77
C ALA A 152 -35.57 -9.06 12.53
N GLU A 153 -36.45 -8.86 11.52
CA GLU A 153 -37.63 -7.96 11.53
C GLU A 153 -37.48 -6.40 11.47
N PRO A 154 -38.57 -5.62 11.26
CA PRO A 154 -39.60 -5.67 10.20
C PRO A 154 -40.01 -4.26 9.65
N ALA A 155 -40.95 -4.22 8.68
CA ALA A 155 -42.09 -3.26 8.50
C ALA A 155 -41.84 -1.73 8.44
N LYS A 156 -42.57 -0.85 7.73
CA LYS A 156 -43.66 -0.81 6.73
C LYS A 156 -43.99 0.70 6.55
N GLU A 157 -44.58 1.09 5.42
CA GLU A 157 -45.37 2.34 5.17
C GLU A 157 -44.60 3.66 4.98
N GLU A 158 -44.98 4.63 4.13
CA GLU A 158 -45.90 4.77 2.99
C GLU A 158 -45.74 6.24 2.52
N SER A 159 -45.62 6.51 1.21
CA SER A 159 -46.17 7.72 0.57
C SER A 159 -45.83 7.77 -0.92
N THR A 160 -46.90 7.56 -1.69
CA THR A 160 -47.23 8.08 -3.03
C THR A 160 -46.47 9.32 -3.51
N GLU A 161 -46.08 9.37 -4.79
CA GLU A 161 -46.79 10.20 -5.78
C GLU A 161 -46.31 9.92 -7.22
N GLU A 162 -47.29 9.99 -8.11
CA GLU A 162 -47.37 9.69 -9.53
C GLU A 162 -47.07 10.94 -10.37
N VAL A 163 -46.28 10.82 -11.46
CA VAL A 163 -46.40 11.65 -12.68
C VAL A 163 -45.66 10.92 -13.83
N LYS A 164 -46.36 10.14 -14.67
CA LYS A 164 -47.04 10.55 -15.91
C LYS A 164 -46.09 11.11 -16.97
N SER A 165 -45.54 10.23 -17.81
CA SER A 165 -44.92 10.62 -19.08
C SER A 165 -45.87 10.29 -20.22
N ALA A 166 -46.34 11.35 -20.87
CA ALA A 166 -47.14 11.34 -22.08
C ALA A 166 -46.26 10.99 -23.30
N GLU A 167 -46.78 10.08 -24.12
CA GLU A 167 -47.01 10.24 -25.56
C GLU A 167 -46.12 11.24 -26.32
N GLU A 168 -45.32 10.74 -27.27
CA GLU A 168 -45.32 11.21 -28.66
C GLU A 168 -44.60 10.17 -29.56
N GLU A 169 -45.40 9.46 -30.36
CA GLU A 169 -45.06 8.78 -31.62
C GLU A 169 -44.85 9.83 -32.75
N PRO A 170 -44.41 9.54 -34.01
CA PRO A 170 -44.76 8.33 -34.77
C PRO A 170 -43.75 7.77 -35.80
N GLU A 171 -44.12 6.57 -36.27
CA GLU A 171 -44.06 6.01 -37.63
C GLU A 171 -42.86 6.30 -38.54
N GLU A 172 -42.16 5.22 -38.93
CA GLU A 172 -41.71 5.06 -40.32
C GLU A 172 -42.08 3.66 -40.85
N ASP A 173 -43.05 3.70 -41.76
CA ASP A 173 -43.41 2.81 -42.87
C ASP A 173 -42.23 2.06 -43.52
N GLU A 174 -42.34 0.74 -43.71
CA GLU A 174 -41.76 0.08 -44.89
C GLU A 174 -42.45 -1.27 -45.21
N LEU A 175 -43.32 -1.19 -46.23
CA LEU A 175 -43.58 -2.11 -47.36
C LEU A 175 -43.48 -3.64 -47.20
#